data_AF-A0A7K2NS08-F1
#
_entry.id   AF-A0A7K2NS08-F1
#
_cell.length_a   1.000
_cell.length_b   1.000
_cell.length_c   1.000
_cell.angle_alpha   90.00
_cell.angle_beta   90.00
_cell.angle_gamma   90.00
#
_symmetry.space_group_name_H-M   'P 1'
#
loop_
_entity.id
_entity.type
_entity.pdbx_description
1 polymer ?
#
loop_
_entity_poly.entity_id
_entity_poly.type
_entity_poly.pdbx_seq_one_letter_code
_entity_poly.pdbx_strand_id
1 'polypeptide(L)'
;MASAAADGVTALSSTGRRGRLGMSPVKQSGGPHVSTPHPMTYEAFLAHATADPDVVGLVLKGSHAHDGMPTRHSDHDVYVVVTDEARTGLRGLDGFRSARLDLVVVTVAEFDRLGGWERYAIARARVLLDRLGGRIASMVTAKGRLGAAEASRVAAARLDAYANSHYRSLKNARDGHPLAARLDAADSLGFLLELLFALDRRPRPYNKY
;
A
#
# COMPACT_ATOMS: atom_id res chain seq x y z
N MET A 1 -35.38 61.71 5.34
CA MET A 1 -36.62 61.12 4.81
C MET A 1 -36.21 60.19 3.66
N ALA A 2 -36.08 58.89 3.94
CA ALA A 2 -37.01 57.81 3.53
C ALA A 2 -37.00 57.59 1.99
N SER A 3 -36.35 56.52 1.50
CA SER A 3 -36.94 55.20 1.13
C SER A 3 -37.57 55.24 -0.27
N ALA A 4 -37.48 54.31 -1.23
CA ALA A 4 -37.01 52.92 -1.44
C ALA A 4 -36.55 52.85 -2.93
N ALA A 5 -36.09 51.78 -3.59
CA ALA A 5 -36.30 50.34 -3.47
C ALA A 5 -35.21 49.59 -4.24
N ALA A 6 -35.10 48.30 -3.91
CA ALA A 6 -34.11 47.35 -4.38
C ALA A 6 -34.57 46.58 -5.63
N ASP A 7 -33.58 46.18 -6.45
CA ASP A 7 -33.49 44.95 -7.24
C ASP A 7 -31.98 44.68 -7.30
N GLY A 8 -31.38 43.56 -6.92
CA GLY A 8 -31.77 42.17 -7.07
C GLY A 8 -30.56 41.46 -7.71
N VAL A 9 -30.19 40.28 -7.21
CA VAL A 9 -29.07 39.38 -7.61
C VAL A 9 -27.87 39.41 -6.67
N THR A 10 -27.91 38.54 -5.65
CA THR A 10 -26.72 38.03 -4.96
C THR A 10 -26.62 36.54 -5.27
N ALA A 11 -25.63 36.16 -6.08
CA ALA A 11 -25.29 34.78 -6.34
C ALA A 11 -24.64 34.17 -5.08
N LEU A 12 -25.27 33.13 -4.53
CA LEU A 12 -24.70 32.26 -3.52
C LEU A 12 -23.59 31.41 -4.15
N SER A 13 -22.34 31.70 -3.78
CA SER A 13 -21.19 30.87 -4.12
C SER A 13 -21.20 29.58 -3.29
N SER A 14 -21.64 28.48 -3.90
CA SER A 14 -21.47 27.14 -3.33
C SER A 14 -20.04 26.64 -3.59
N THR A 15 -19.18 26.73 -2.58
CA THR A 15 -17.86 26.10 -2.57
C THR A 15 -18.01 24.60 -2.31
N GLY A 16 -18.40 23.86 -3.35
CA GLY A 16 -18.29 22.41 -3.39
C GLY A 16 -16.83 21.99 -3.43
N ARG A 17 -16.27 21.61 -2.27
CA ARG A 17 -15.00 20.85 -2.20
C ARG A 17 -15.19 19.51 -2.91
N ARG A 18 -14.86 19.45 -4.20
CA ARG A 18 -14.62 18.19 -4.90
C ARG A 18 -13.39 17.54 -4.26
N GLY A 19 -13.62 16.45 -3.54
CA GLY A 19 -12.58 15.56 -3.07
C GLY A 19 -11.74 15.11 -4.27
N ARG A 20 -10.53 15.65 -4.35
CA ARG A 20 -9.51 15.19 -5.29
C ARG A 20 -9.20 13.75 -4.88
N LEU A 21 -9.59 12.77 -5.68
CA LEU A 21 -9.08 11.40 -5.60
C LEU A 21 -7.57 11.50 -5.86
N GLY A 22 -6.81 11.69 -4.77
CA GLY A 22 -5.37 11.65 -4.78
C GLY A 22 -4.94 10.23 -5.05
N MET A 23 -4.78 9.88 -6.32
CA MET A 23 -3.73 8.96 -6.71
C MET A 23 -2.43 9.61 -6.25
N SER A 24 -1.92 9.18 -5.09
CA SER A 24 -0.53 9.47 -4.72
C SER A 24 0.34 9.03 -5.90
N PRO A 25 1.31 9.85 -6.33
CA PRO A 25 2.17 9.46 -7.43
C PRO A 25 2.88 8.17 -7.03
N VAL A 26 2.64 7.11 -7.80
CA VAL A 26 3.56 5.98 -7.86
C VAL A 26 4.90 6.60 -8.23
N LYS A 27 5.91 6.49 -7.35
CA LYS A 27 7.29 6.66 -7.79
C LYS A 27 7.55 5.54 -8.80
N GLN A 28 7.25 5.78 -10.07
CA GLN A 28 7.80 4.98 -11.16
C GLN A 28 9.26 5.39 -11.29
N SER A 29 10.15 4.65 -10.63
CA SER A 29 11.56 4.62 -10.99
C SER A 29 11.81 3.37 -11.84
N GLY A 30 11.23 3.35 -13.03
CA GLY A 30 11.52 2.34 -14.05
C GLY A 30 12.72 2.77 -14.87
N GLY A 31 13.93 2.44 -14.40
CA GLY A 31 15.13 2.38 -15.22
C GLY A 31 15.37 0.94 -15.68
N PRO A 32 16.03 0.71 -16.83
CA PRO A 32 16.24 -0.64 -17.36
C PRO A 32 17.01 -1.51 -16.36
N HIS A 33 16.51 -2.72 -16.11
CA HIS A 33 17.21 -3.78 -15.40
C HIS A 33 18.47 -4.19 -16.17
N VAL A 34 19.57 -3.47 -15.93
CA VAL A 34 20.92 -3.95 -16.22
C VAL A 34 21.47 -4.43 -14.88
N SER A 35 21.13 -5.67 -14.55
CA SER A 35 21.60 -6.36 -13.35
C SER A 35 23.05 -6.81 -13.56
N THR A 36 24.00 -5.95 -13.22
CA THR A 36 25.27 -6.44 -12.69
C THR A 36 24.95 -7.13 -11.35
N PRO A 37 25.52 -8.32 -11.05
CA PRO A 37 25.33 -8.94 -9.75
C PRO A 37 25.86 -7.97 -8.68
N HIS A 38 24.96 -7.36 -7.93
CA HIS A 38 25.38 -6.67 -6.73
C HIS A 38 25.96 -7.73 -5.78
N PRO A 39 27.13 -7.51 -5.18
CA PRO A 39 27.84 -8.54 -4.41
C PRO A 39 27.10 -8.99 -3.14
N MET A 40 26.03 -8.29 -2.75
CA MET A 40 25.27 -8.56 -1.54
C MET A 40 24.17 -9.60 -1.83
N THR A 41 24.39 -10.84 -1.41
CA THR A 41 23.33 -11.87 -1.41
C THR A 41 22.35 -11.63 -0.26
N TYR A 42 21.18 -12.26 -0.32
CA TYR A 42 20.20 -12.21 0.76
C TYR A 42 20.79 -12.71 2.09
N GLU A 43 21.53 -13.81 2.07
CA GLU A 43 22.14 -14.41 3.27
C GLU A 43 23.24 -13.51 3.84
N ALA A 44 24.09 -12.93 2.99
CA ALA A 44 25.13 -12.00 3.41
C ALA A 44 24.54 -10.72 4.01
N PHE A 45 23.48 -10.19 3.40
CA PHE A 45 22.75 -9.05 3.95
C PHE A 45 22.12 -9.40 5.30
N LEU A 46 21.42 -10.54 5.40
CA LEU A 46 20.74 -10.94 6.62
C LEU A 46 21.72 -11.12 7.78
N ALA A 47 22.89 -11.71 7.52
CA ALA A 47 23.95 -11.83 8.52
C ALA A 47 24.49 -10.46 8.96
N HIS A 48 24.74 -9.54 8.02
CA HIS A 48 25.21 -8.19 8.31
C HIS A 48 24.18 -7.39 9.12
N ALA A 49 22.91 -7.36 8.69
CA ALA A 49 21.83 -6.66 9.37
C ALA A 49 21.53 -7.27 10.75
N THR A 50 21.65 -8.59 10.90
CA THR A 50 21.47 -9.25 12.21
C THR A 50 22.59 -8.88 13.19
N ALA A 51 23.81 -8.64 12.72
CA ALA A 51 24.93 -8.23 13.56
C ALA A 51 24.86 -6.75 13.99
N ASP A 52 24.10 -5.92 13.27
CA ASP A 52 23.95 -4.49 13.57
C ASP A 52 23.04 -4.27 14.79
N PRO A 53 23.51 -3.62 15.87
CA PRO A 53 22.71 -3.39 17.07
C PRO A 53 21.57 -2.38 16.87
N ASP A 54 21.64 -1.51 15.86
CA ASP A 54 20.58 -0.54 15.56
C ASP A 54 19.40 -1.18 14.82
N VAL A 55 19.58 -2.38 14.26
CA VAL A 55 18.52 -3.17 13.62
C VAL A 55 17.72 -3.92 14.68
N VAL A 56 16.49 -3.48 14.90
CA VAL A 56 15.59 -4.03 15.91
C VAL A 56 14.53 -4.97 15.34
N GLY A 57 14.37 -5.00 14.02
CA GLY A 57 13.48 -5.95 13.35
C GLY A 57 13.89 -6.24 11.91
N LEU A 58 13.65 -7.47 11.47
CA LEU A 58 13.76 -7.89 10.07
C LEU A 58 12.48 -8.61 9.68
N VAL A 59 11.82 -8.15 8.61
CA VAL A 59 10.52 -8.67 8.20
C VAL A 59 10.56 -9.00 6.70
N LEU A 60 10.50 -10.30 6.38
CA LEU A 60 10.49 -10.82 5.02
C LEU A 60 9.05 -10.87 4.49
N LYS A 61 8.75 -10.13 3.43
CA LYS A 61 7.47 -10.19 2.72
C LYS A 61 7.64 -10.90 1.38
N GLY A 62 6.58 -10.85 0.57
CA GLY A 62 6.62 -11.36 -0.80
C GLY A 62 6.68 -12.88 -0.84
N SER A 63 7.03 -13.43 -2.00
CA SER A 63 6.85 -14.86 -2.25
C SER A 63 7.63 -15.77 -1.28
N HIS A 64 8.81 -15.35 -0.81
CA HIS A 64 9.62 -16.09 0.16
C HIS A 64 9.03 -16.11 1.59
N ALA A 65 8.01 -15.30 1.86
CA ALA A 65 7.24 -15.38 3.10
C ALA A 65 6.20 -16.51 3.11
N HIS A 66 5.91 -17.14 1.95
CA HIS A 66 4.84 -18.11 1.79
C HIS A 66 5.37 -19.46 1.27
N ASP A 67 4.95 -20.56 1.91
CA ASP A 67 5.34 -21.90 1.49
C ASP A 67 4.88 -22.20 0.05
N GLY A 68 5.79 -22.70 -0.78
CA GLY A 68 5.51 -23.11 -2.17
C GLY A 68 5.27 -21.98 -3.18
N MET A 69 5.39 -20.70 -2.78
CA MET A 69 5.18 -19.54 -3.66
C MET A 69 6.42 -18.97 -4.38
N PRO A 70 7.67 -19.16 -3.89
CA PRO A 70 8.84 -18.73 -4.61
C PRO A 70 9.01 -19.42 -5.96
N THR A 71 9.52 -18.69 -6.94
CA THR A 71 9.90 -19.22 -8.26
C THR A 71 11.35 -18.86 -8.56
N ARG A 72 11.90 -19.34 -9.68
CA ARG A 72 13.24 -18.94 -10.14
C ARG A 72 13.40 -17.44 -10.39
N HIS A 73 12.29 -16.71 -10.51
CA HIS A 73 12.25 -15.26 -10.73
C HIS A 73 11.91 -14.48 -9.45
N SER A 74 11.83 -15.16 -8.31
CA SER A 74 11.55 -14.52 -7.03
C SER A 74 12.81 -13.89 -6.44
N ASP A 75 12.64 -12.67 -5.97
CA ASP A 75 13.55 -11.92 -5.12
C ASP A 75 13.11 -12.00 -3.64
N HIS A 76 14.00 -11.56 -2.74
CA HIS A 76 13.69 -11.41 -1.33
C HIS A 76 13.32 -9.96 -1.02
N ASP A 77 12.10 -9.72 -0.58
CA ASP A 77 11.64 -8.42 -0.10
C ASP A 77 11.82 -8.31 1.42
N VAL A 78 12.73 -7.47 1.90
CA VAL A 78 13.03 -7.32 3.33
C VAL A 78 12.77 -5.91 3.82
N TYR A 79 11.92 -5.79 4.85
CA TYR A 79 11.88 -4.61 5.70
C TYR A 79 12.96 -4.71 6.77
N VAL A 80 13.78 -3.67 6.86
CA VAL A 80 14.80 -3.49 7.88
C VAL A 80 14.29 -2.42 8.84
N VAL A 81 13.91 -2.84 10.04
CA VAL A 81 13.38 -1.95 11.06
C VAL A 81 14.50 -1.56 12.00
N VAL A 82 14.83 -0.27 12.01
CA VAL A 82 15.87 0.30 12.86
C VAL A 82 15.25 1.14 13.99
N THR A 83 16.01 1.41 15.05
CA THR A 83 15.60 2.39 16.06
C THR A 83 15.33 3.77 15.44
N ASP A 84 14.52 4.59 16.09
CA ASP A 84 14.22 5.95 15.58
C ASP A 84 15.49 6.84 15.60
N GLU A 85 16.45 6.55 16.49
CA GLU A 85 17.73 7.24 16.63
C GLU A 85 18.92 6.55 15.94
N ALA A 86 18.67 5.52 15.13
CA ALA A 86 19.68 4.68 14.52
C ALA A 86 20.74 5.48 13.74
N ARG A 87 22.02 5.11 13.93
CA ARG A 87 23.18 5.70 13.25
C ARG A 87 23.83 4.75 12.24
N THR A 88 23.26 3.57 12.04
CA THR A 88 23.69 2.58 11.05
C THR A 88 23.78 3.15 9.62
N GLY A 89 24.81 2.70 8.89
CA GLY A 89 24.95 2.94 7.46
C GLY A 89 23.88 2.25 6.60
N LEU A 90 23.14 1.29 7.17
CA LEU A 90 22.07 0.57 6.47
C LEU A 90 20.94 1.48 6.01
N ARG A 91 20.73 2.65 6.64
CA ARG A 91 19.75 3.63 6.16
C ARG A 91 20.02 4.10 4.73
N GLY A 92 21.28 4.07 4.28
CA GLY A 92 21.65 4.37 2.89
C GLY A 92 21.19 3.34 1.87
N LEU A 93 20.70 2.18 2.31
CA LEU A 93 20.16 1.12 1.46
C LEU A 93 18.64 1.16 1.35
N ASP A 94 17.96 2.17 1.91
CA ASP A 94 16.52 2.30 1.71
C ASP A 94 16.17 2.43 0.22
N GLY A 95 15.21 1.61 -0.23
CA GLY A 95 14.83 1.53 -1.63
C GLY A 95 15.84 0.81 -2.53
N PHE A 96 16.84 0.12 -1.97
CA PHE A 96 17.72 -0.76 -2.75
C PHE A 96 16.91 -1.84 -3.46
N ARG A 97 17.23 -2.07 -4.75
CA ARG A 97 16.57 -3.03 -5.63
C ARG A 97 17.58 -3.82 -6.43
N SER A 98 17.38 -5.14 -6.52
CA SER A 98 18.19 -6.02 -7.35
C SER A 98 17.38 -7.22 -7.83
N ALA A 99 17.94 -8.04 -8.72
CA ALA A 99 17.27 -9.26 -9.17
C ALA A 99 17.07 -10.32 -8.07
N ARG A 100 17.63 -10.14 -6.86
CA ARG A 100 17.60 -11.14 -5.79
C ARG A 100 17.17 -10.58 -4.43
N LEU A 101 17.23 -9.27 -4.24
CA LEU A 101 17.06 -8.61 -2.95
C LEU A 101 16.53 -7.19 -3.15
N ASP A 102 15.43 -6.90 -2.45
CA ASP A 102 14.76 -5.61 -2.37
C ASP A 102 14.66 -5.20 -0.90
N LEU A 103 15.13 -3.99 -0.57
CA LEU A 103 15.19 -3.50 0.81
C LEU A 103 14.31 -2.26 1.00
N VAL A 104 13.64 -2.21 2.14
CA VAL A 104 12.98 -1.02 2.65
C VAL A 104 13.44 -0.81 4.08
N VAL A 105 14.13 0.29 4.33
CA VAL A 105 14.71 0.60 5.65
C VAL A 105 13.87 1.67 6.31
N VAL A 106 13.26 1.32 7.43
CA VAL A 106 12.29 2.18 8.14
C VAL A 106 12.60 2.20 9.62
N THR A 107 12.22 3.28 10.29
CA THR A 107 12.24 3.29 11.75
C THR A 107 11.08 2.47 12.33
N VAL A 108 11.13 2.16 13.63
CA VAL A 108 10.02 1.53 14.35
C VAL A 108 8.73 2.32 14.19
N ALA A 109 8.79 3.65 14.35
CA ALA A 109 7.62 4.50 14.23
C ALA A 109 7.05 4.53 12.81
N GLU A 110 7.91 4.49 11.78
CA GLU A 110 7.50 4.41 10.38
C GLU A 110 6.85 3.06 10.07
N PHE A 111 7.45 1.96 10.52
CA PHE A 111 6.92 0.61 10.31
C PHE A 111 5.53 0.43 10.91
N ASP A 112 5.30 0.97 12.11
CA ASP A 112 3.99 0.96 12.77
C ASP A 112 2.90 1.62 11.91
N ARG A 113 3.24 2.77 11.30
CA ARG A 113 2.32 3.55 10.44
C ARG A 113 2.09 2.97 9.05
N LEU A 114 2.89 1.99 8.60
CA LEU A 114 2.70 1.38 7.29
C LEU A 114 1.29 0.78 7.15
N GLY A 115 0.63 1.11 6.06
CA GLY A 115 -0.74 0.71 5.77
C GLY A 115 -1.03 0.77 4.26
N GLY A 116 -2.30 0.95 3.90
CA GLY A 116 -2.70 1.03 2.49
C GLY A 116 -2.36 -0.25 1.72
N TRP A 117 -1.73 -0.09 0.56
CA TRP A 117 -1.41 -1.21 -0.34
C TRP A 117 -0.38 -2.19 0.26
N GLU A 118 0.57 -1.71 1.08
CA GLU A 118 1.57 -2.56 1.74
C GLU A 118 1.00 -3.38 2.92
N ARG A 119 -0.17 -3.00 3.44
CA ARG A 119 -0.75 -3.65 4.64
C ARG A 119 -0.83 -5.16 4.47
N TYR A 120 -1.35 -5.64 3.33
CA TYR A 120 -1.52 -7.06 3.10
C TYR A 120 -0.19 -7.80 3.10
N ALA A 121 0.82 -7.24 2.41
CA ALA A 121 2.13 -7.86 2.31
C ALA A 121 2.80 -8.00 3.68
N ILE A 122 2.71 -6.96 4.52
CA ILE A 122 3.26 -7.00 5.87
C ILE A 122 2.45 -7.97 6.75
N ALA A 123 1.12 -7.98 6.65
CA ALA A 123 0.26 -8.88 7.41
C ALA A 123 0.51 -10.37 7.17
N ARG A 124 1.15 -10.71 6.05
CA ARG A 124 1.53 -12.08 5.67
C ARG A 124 3.03 -12.29 5.68
N ALA A 125 3.80 -11.32 6.16
CA ALA A 125 5.24 -11.41 6.24
C ALA A 125 5.70 -12.34 7.36
N ARG A 126 6.94 -12.83 7.23
CA ARG A 126 7.67 -13.58 8.26
C ARG A 126 8.60 -12.64 9.01
N VAL A 127 8.48 -12.60 10.32
CA VAL A 127 9.44 -11.90 11.18
C VAL A 127 10.68 -12.79 11.35
N LEU A 128 11.82 -12.30 10.90
CA LEU A 128 13.11 -12.99 10.97
C LEU A 128 13.92 -12.58 12.20
N LEU A 129 13.73 -11.34 12.67
CA LEU A 129 14.35 -10.77 13.86
C LEU A 129 13.35 -9.85 14.56
N ASP A 130 13.29 -9.93 15.88
CA ASP A 130 12.53 -9.00 16.74
C ASP A 130 13.30 -8.80 18.05
N ARG A 131 14.01 -7.68 18.16
CA ARG A 131 14.75 -7.30 19.38
C ARG A 131 13.89 -6.49 20.36
N LEU A 132 12.64 -6.20 20.01
CA LEU A 132 11.72 -5.40 20.83
C LEU A 132 10.76 -6.27 21.63
N GLY A 133 11.18 -7.49 21.97
CA GLY A 133 10.38 -8.42 22.79
C GLY A 133 9.05 -8.82 22.17
N GLY A 134 8.98 -8.93 20.84
CA GLY A 134 7.76 -9.34 20.13
C GLY A 134 6.90 -8.19 19.62
N ARG A 135 7.36 -6.94 19.77
CA ARG A 135 6.61 -5.76 19.30
C ARG A 135 6.51 -5.72 17.77
N ILE A 136 7.55 -6.13 17.04
CA ILE A 136 7.51 -6.18 15.56
C ILE A 136 6.51 -7.24 15.11
N ALA A 137 6.53 -8.43 15.73
CA ALA A 137 5.55 -9.48 15.46
C ALA A 137 4.10 -9.03 15.76
N SER A 138 3.92 -8.27 16.83
CA SER A 138 2.62 -7.68 17.18
C SER A 138 2.13 -6.68 16.14
N MET A 139 3.02 -5.79 15.65
CA MET A 139 2.72 -4.85 14.56
C MET A 139 2.34 -5.58 13.26
N VAL A 140 3.08 -6.63 12.89
CA VAL A 140 2.78 -7.47 11.72
C VAL A 140 1.40 -8.11 11.86
N THR A 141 1.11 -8.72 13.00
CA THR A 141 -0.18 -9.38 13.28
C THR A 141 -1.34 -8.38 13.22
N ALA A 142 -1.16 -7.18 13.81
CA ALA A 142 -2.17 -6.14 13.81
C ALA A 142 -2.58 -5.70 12.40
N LYS A 143 -1.65 -5.70 11.43
CA LYS A 143 -1.94 -5.34 10.03
C LYS A 143 -2.84 -6.36 9.32
N GLY A 144 -3.00 -7.57 9.86
CA GLY A 144 -3.90 -8.61 9.30
C GLY A 144 -5.39 -8.34 9.48
N ARG A 145 -5.78 -7.34 10.26
CA ARG A 145 -7.18 -6.97 10.47
C ARG A 145 -7.38 -5.47 10.37
N LEU A 146 -8.55 -5.09 9.89
CA LEU A 146 -9.04 -3.72 9.93
C LEU A 146 -9.80 -3.50 11.25
N GLY A 147 -9.58 -2.34 11.87
CA GLY A 147 -10.46 -1.87 12.95
C GLY A 147 -11.89 -1.70 12.44
N ALA A 148 -12.93 -1.88 13.27
CA ALA A 148 -14.31 -1.80 12.82
C ALA A 148 -14.65 -0.45 12.15
N ALA A 149 -14.22 0.65 12.76
CA ALA A 149 -14.40 1.99 12.19
C ALA A 149 -13.61 2.19 10.88
N GLU A 150 -12.42 1.60 10.77
CA GLU A 150 -11.64 1.64 9.54
C GLU A 150 -12.30 0.84 8.43
N ALA A 151 -12.70 -0.40 8.73
CA ALA A 151 -13.41 -1.30 7.81
C ALA A 151 -14.68 -0.64 7.27
N SER A 152 -15.48 -0.02 8.14
CA SER A 152 -16.70 0.70 7.74
C SER A 152 -16.39 1.86 6.79
N ARG A 153 -15.38 2.68 7.10
CA ARG A 153 -14.96 3.79 6.22
C ARG A 153 -14.45 3.30 4.87
N VAL A 154 -13.62 2.25 4.86
CA VAL A 154 -13.10 1.66 3.62
C VAL A 154 -14.24 1.07 2.80
N ALA A 155 -15.12 0.26 3.40
CA ALA A 155 -16.25 -0.34 2.72
C ALA A 155 -17.16 0.71 2.07
N ALA A 156 -17.53 1.77 2.79
CA ALA A 156 -18.33 2.86 2.24
C ALA A 156 -17.66 3.52 1.02
N ALA A 157 -16.37 3.86 1.14
CA ALA A 157 -15.63 4.48 0.04
C ALA A 157 -15.49 3.56 -1.19
N ARG A 158 -15.32 2.25 -0.99
CA ARG A 158 -15.17 1.28 -2.09
C ARG A 158 -16.50 0.92 -2.73
N LEU A 159 -17.59 0.89 -1.97
CA LEU A 159 -18.93 0.73 -2.53
C LEU A 159 -19.28 1.90 -3.45
N ASP A 160 -19.02 3.14 -3.02
CA ASP A 160 -19.25 4.34 -3.84
C ASP A 160 -18.41 4.28 -5.14
N ALA A 161 -17.12 4.00 -5.03
CA ALA A 161 -16.23 3.90 -6.18
C ALA A 161 -16.63 2.77 -7.15
N TYR A 162 -17.03 1.60 -6.63
CA TYR A 162 -17.55 0.49 -7.42
C TYR A 162 -18.83 0.89 -8.17
N ALA A 163 -19.82 1.43 -7.47
CA ALA A 163 -21.09 1.83 -8.06
C ALA A 163 -20.90 2.88 -9.15
N ASN A 164 -20.06 3.88 -8.91
CA ASN A 164 -19.77 4.94 -9.88
C ASN A 164 -19.06 4.40 -11.14
N SER A 165 -18.04 3.55 -10.96
CA SER A 165 -17.30 2.94 -12.08
C SER A 165 -18.19 1.98 -12.88
N HIS A 166 -18.99 1.16 -12.20
CA HIS A 166 -19.94 0.26 -12.86
C HIS A 166 -21.05 1.02 -13.60
N TYR A 167 -21.58 2.08 -13.01
CA TYR A 167 -22.57 2.94 -13.68
C TYR A 167 -22.01 3.60 -14.94
N ARG A 168 -20.77 4.10 -14.91
CA ARG A 168 -20.09 4.61 -16.11
C ARG A 168 -19.94 3.54 -17.20
N SER A 169 -19.61 2.31 -16.81
CA SER A 169 -19.53 1.18 -17.75
C SER A 169 -20.86 0.99 -18.49
N LEU A 170 -21.98 0.93 -17.75
CA LEU A 170 -23.31 0.77 -18.33
C LEU A 170 -23.71 1.95 -19.22
N LYS A 171 -23.38 3.18 -18.81
CA LYS A 171 -23.60 4.38 -19.63
C LYS A 171 -22.82 4.31 -20.94
N ASN A 172 -21.55 3.96 -20.89
CA ASN A 172 -20.71 3.82 -22.08
C ASN A 172 -21.21 2.70 -23.00
N ALA A 173 -21.71 1.60 -22.45
CA ALA A 173 -22.30 0.52 -23.24
C ALA A 173 -23.57 0.99 -23.97
N ARG A 174 -24.47 1.69 -23.26
CA ARG A 174 -25.69 2.27 -23.82
C ARG A 174 -25.39 3.30 -24.91
N ASP A 175 -24.35 4.12 -24.73
CA ASP A 175 -23.98 5.20 -25.64
C ASP A 175 -23.13 4.69 -26.84
N GLY A 176 -22.90 3.39 -26.98
CA GLY A 176 -22.19 2.79 -28.11
C GLY A 176 -20.66 2.85 -28.02
N HIS A 177 -20.10 2.96 -26.81
CA HIS A 177 -18.66 3.03 -26.54
C HIS A 177 -18.13 1.74 -25.87
N PRO A 178 -17.98 0.63 -26.63
CA PRO A 178 -17.69 -0.69 -26.04
C PRO A 178 -16.31 -0.78 -25.37
N LEU A 179 -15.29 -0.06 -25.87
CA LEU A 179 -13.98 -0.05 -25.24
C LEU A 179 -14.03 0.65 -23.88
N ALA A 180 -14.61 1.85 -23.81
CA ALA A 180 -14.76 2.61 -22.58
C ALA A 180 -15.58 1.82 -21.54
N ALA A 181 -16.67 1.17 -21.98
CA ALA A 181 -17.48 0.31 -21.12
C ALA A 181 -16.66 -0.83 -20.49
N ARG A 182 -15.81 -1.49 -21.27
CA ARG A 182 -14.95 -2.59 -20.78
C ARG A 182 -13.88 -2.11 -19.82
N LEU A 183 -13.27 -0.95 -20.09
CA LEU A 183 -12.28 -0.35 -19.19
C LEU A 183 -12.92 0.04 -17.85
N ASP A 184 -14.07 0.69 -17.87
CA ASP A 184 -14.82 1.01 -16.65
C ASP A 184 -15.23 -0.25 -15.88
N ALA A 185 -15.66 -1.31 -16.57
CA ALA A 185 -15.98 -2.57 -15.91
C ALA A 185 -14.74 -3.18 -15.24
N ALA A 186 -13.58 -3.17 -15.92
CA ALA A 186 -12.32 -3.67 -15.38
C ALA A 186 -11.87 -2.87 -14.14
N ASP A 187 -11.93 -1.54 -14.20
CA ASP A 187 -11.59 -0.66 -13.07
C ASP A 187 -12.48 -0.94 -11.85
N SER A 188 -13.77 -1.24 -12.08
CA SER A 188 -14.73 -1.51 -11.00
C SER A 188 -14.36 -2.72 -10.13
N LEU A 189 -13.69 -3.74 -10.71
CA LEU A 189 -13.36 -4.99 -10.00
C LEU A 189 -12.43 -4.75 -8.81
N GLY A 190 -11.49 -3.82 -8.94
CA GLY A 190 -10.59 -3.47 -7.85
C GLY A 190 -11.34 -2.96 -6.62
N PHE A 191 -12.32 -2.08 -6.84
CA PHE A 191 -13.17 -1.55 -5.79
C PHE A 191 -14.06 -2.61 -5.17
N LEU A 192 -14.67 -3.48 -5.99
CA LEU A 192 -15.50 -4.58 -5.49
C LEU A 192 -14.72 -5.52 -4.59
N LEU A 193 -13.52 -5.94 -5.00
CA LEU A 193 -12.69 -6.83 -4.19
C LEU A 193 -12.31 -6.16 -2.87
N GLU A 194 -11.86 -4.91 -2.90
CA GLU A 194 -11.52 -4.18 -1.67
C GLU A 194 -12.72 -3.99 -0.73
N LEU A 195 -13.93 -3.77 -1.28
CA LEU A 195 -15.16 -3.74 -0.50
C LEU A 195 -15.40 -5.07 0.21
N LEU A 196 -15.36 -6.20 -0.51
CA LEU A 196 -15.64 -7.52 0.06
C LEU A 196 -14.68 -7.87 1.21
N PHE A 197 -13.39 -7.60 1.04
CA PHE A 197 -12.41 -7.83 2.11
C PHE A 197 -12.58 -6.86 3.28
N ALA A 198 -12.95 -5.60 3.01
CA ALA A 198 -13.24 -4.64 4.07
C ALA A 198 -14.45 -5.05 4.92
N LEU A 199 -15.49 -5.62 4.31
CA LEU A 199 -16.66 -6.16 5.02
C LEU A 199 -16.27 -7.31 5.97
N ASP A 200 -15.30 -8.15 5.59
CA ASP A 200 -14.71 -9.19 6.46
C ASP A 200 -13.59 -8.66 7.39
N ARG A 201 -13.41 -7.33 7.44
CA ARG A 201 -12.37 -6.64 8.22
C ARG A 201 -10.96 -7.15 7.94
N ARG A 202 -10.67 -7.46 6.68
CA ARG A 202 -9.36 -7.94 6.21
C ARG A 202 -8.78 -7.01 5.16
N PRO A 203 -7.44 -6.92 5.07
CA PRO A 203 -6.82 -6.30 3.90
C PRO A 203 -7.04 -7.17 2.66
N ARG A 204 -7.25 -6.54 1.51
CA ARG A 204 -7.33 -7.23 0.22
C ARG A 204 -5.96 -7.87 -0.13
N PRO A 205 -5.92 -9.17 -0.49
CA PRO A 205 -4.73 -9.82 -1.04
C PRO A 205 -4.24 -9.20 -2.35
N TYR A 206 -2.94 -9.30 -2.61
CA TYR A 206 -2.47 -9.21 -3.99
C TYR A 206 -3.03 -10.39 -4.77
N ASN A 207 -3.38 -10.20 -6.04
CA ASN A 207 -4.08 -11.20 -6.85
C ASN A 207 -3.33 -12.55 -6.98
N LYS A 208 -2.03 -12.59 -6.64
CA LYS A 208 -1.21 -13.80 -6.61
C LYS A 208 -1.52 -14.71 -5.40
N TYR A 209 -2.20 -14.23 -4.36
CA TYR A 209 -2.39 -14.89 -3.07
C TYR A 209 -3.85 -15.07 -2.66
#